data_AF-A0A0F2TN50-F1
#
_entry.id   AF-A0A0F2TN50-F1
#
_cell.length_a   1.000
_cell.length_b   1.000
_cell.length_c   1.000
_cell.angle_alpha   90.00
_cell.angle_beta   90.00
_cell.angle_gamma   90.00
#
_symmetry.space_group_name_H-M   'P 1'
#
loop_
_entity.id
_entity.type
_entity.pdbx_description
1 polymer ?
#
loop_
_entity_poly.entity_id
_entity_poly.type
_entity_poly.pdbx_seq_one_letter_code
_entity_poly.pdbx_strand_id
1 'polypeptide(L)'
;MVEWVTATCALADCGQSFERPVRAGRPRQYHQAECRTRAKRLRAKEKADAQRAGRGRGGWGLPAAEDVHAAAGKLLEAQARQAPLGVRMAGARALQEEVGRYVAAAVHDARAGGGSWAEIGAALGIEADSARRRWAPQRVSRQLGLRSRQGVAGVAVCDQGCGPAGGFTGGAAPDGGAHRVD
;
A
#
# COMPACT_ATOMS: atom_id res chain seq x y z
N MET A 1 18.17 -39.23 6.03
CA MET A 1 18.99 -38.91 4.84
C MET A 1 18.37 -37.70 4.17
N VAL A 2 19.15 -36.64 3.92
CA VAL A 2 18.64 -35.44 3.24
C VAL A 2 18.75 -35.68 1.75
N GLU A 3 17.62 -35.82 1.07
CA GLU A 3 17.55 -35.95 -0.39
C GLU A 3 17.81 -34.58 -1.02
N TRP A 4 18.61 -34.54 -2.08
CA TRP A 4 18.98 -33.32 -2.81
C TRP A 4 18.37 -33.35 -4.20
N VAL A 5 17.87 -32.21 -4.64
CA VAL A 5 17.33 -32.04 -5.99
C VAL A 5 17.97 -30.86 -6.69
N THR A 6 18.26 -31.03 -7.97
CA THR A 6 18.72 -29.96 -8.85
C THR A 6 17.52 -29.13 -9.28
N ALA A 7 17.59 -27.82 -9.08
CA ALA A 7 16.55 -26.87 -9.49
C ALA A 7 17.15 -25.74 -10.35
N THR A 8 16.38 -25.26 -11.31
CA THR A 8 16.78 -24.13 -12.15
C THR A 8 16.31 -22.80 -11.54
N CYS A 9 17.15 -21.76 -11.62
CA CYS A 9 16.82 -20.43 -11.16
C CYS A 9 15.60 -19.86 -11.91
N ALA A 10 14.58 -19.41 -11.17
CA ALA A 10 13.34 -18.86 -11.74
C ALA A 10 13.46 -17.44 -12.32
N LEU A 11 14.67 -16.87 -12.39
CA LEU A 11 14.91 -15.60 -13.11
C LEU A 11 15.17 -15.92 -14.58
N ALA A 12 14.34 -15.36 -15.48
CA ALA A 12 14.36 -15.66 -16.92
C ALA A 12 15.76 -15.55 -17.55
N ASP A 13 16.53 -14.51 -17.20
CA ASP A 13 17.84 -14.25 -17.80
C ASP A 13 19.00 -15.02 -17.15
N CYS A 14 18.74 -15.82 -16.09
CA CYS A 14 19.80 -16.47 -15.31
C CYS A 14 20.06 -17.91 -15.73
N GLY A 15 19.02 -18.75 -15.79
CA GLY A 15 19.13 -20.15 -16.25
C GLY A 15 20.00 -21.10 -15.41
N GLN A 16 20.71 -20.64 -14.37
CA GLN A 16 21.62 -21.49 -13.60
C GLN A 16 20.88 -22.55 -12.78
N SER A 17 21.42 -23.76 -12.79
CA SER A 17 21.03 -24.85 -11.89
C SER A 17 21.70 -24.71 -10.52
N PHE A 18 20.99 -25.11 -9.47
CA PHE A 18 21.54 -25.17 -8.12
C PHE A 18 20.92 -26.34 -7.35
N GLU A 19 21.69 -26.90 -6.42
CA GLU A 19 21.22 -27.97 -5.55
C GLU A 19 20.45 -27.40 -4.36
N ARG A 20 19.36 -28.07 -3.98
CA ARG A 20 18.63 -27.75 -2.76
C ARG A 20 18.20 -29.04 -2.04
N PRO A 21 18.15 -29.03 -0.70
CA PRO A 21 17.61 -30.14 0.05
C PRO A 21 16.09 -30.21 -0.12
N VAL A 22 15.54 -31.40 -0.27
CA VAL A 22 14.11 -31.67 -0.20
C VAL A 22 13.68 -31.48 1.25
N ARG A 23 12.89 -30.43 1.52
CA ARG A 23 12.36 -30.10 2.84
C ARG A 23 10.88 -29.78 2.74
N ALA A 24 10.13 -30.06 3.80
CA ALA A 24 8.76 -29.59 3.93
C ALA A 24 8.73 -28.05 3.93
N GLY A 25 7.88 -27.47 3.08
CA GLY A 25 7.72 -26.01 2.96
C GLY A 25 7.95 -25.47 1.55
N ARG A 26 7.87 -24.13 1.42
CA ARG A 26 8.01 -23.47 0.12
C ARG A 26 9.45 -23.56 -0.38
N PRO A 27 9.70 -24.21 -1.52
CA PRO A 27 11.06 -24.44 -1.97
C PRO A 27 11.72 -23.15 -2.47
N ARG A 28 13.05 -23.08 -2.33
CA ARG A 28 13.85 -21.97 -2.85
C ARG A 28 13.79 -21.98 -4.39
N GLN A 29 13.47 -20.83 -4.97
CA GLN A 29 13.28 -20.66 -6.42
C GLN A 29 14.46 -19.96 -7.12
N TYR A 30 15.41 -19.40 -6.36
CA TYR A 30 16.51 -18.60 -6.91
C TYR A 30 17.83 -19.11 -6.36
N HIS A 31 18.85 -19.20 -7.21
CA HIS A 31 20.17 -19.70 -6.81
C HIS A 31 20.91 -18.74 -5.86
N GLN A 32 20.59 -17.44 -5.89
CA GLN A 32 21.17 -16.38 -5.05
C GLN A 32 20.13 -15.29 -4.68
N ALA A 33 20.47 -14.50 -3.66
CA ALA A 33 19.65 -13.36 -3.21
C ALA A 33 19.51 -12.28 -4.30
N GLU A 34 20.54 -12.06 -5.10
CA GLU A 34 20.53 -11.09 -6.19
C GLU A 34 19.50 -11.44 -7.26
N CYS A 35 19.43 -12.70 -7.67
CA CYS A 35 18.42 -13.18 -8.61
C CYS A 35 17.00 -13.01 -8.06
N ARG A 36 16.81 -13.23 -6.74
CA ARG A 36 15.53 -12.96 -6.08
C ARG A 36 15.18 -11.46 -6.13
N THR A 37 16.14 -10.58 -5.84
CA THR A 37 15.94 -9.13 -5.85
C THR A 37 15.67 -8.61 -7.27
N ARG A 38 16.42 -9.06 -8.26
CA ARG A 38 16.21 -8.73 -9.68
C ARG A 38 14.84 -9.20 -10.17
N ALA A 39 14.46 -10.44 -9.87
CA ALA A 39 13.14 -10.96 -10.22
C ALA A 39 11.99 -10.17 -9.55
N LYS A 40 12.16 -9.76 -8.28
CA LYS A 40 11.21 -8.86 -7.60
C LYS A 40 11.10 -7.51 -8.30
N ARG A 41 12.23 -6.91 -8.69
CA ARG A 41 12.27 -5.62 -9.42
C ARG A 41 11.57 -5.71 -10.77
N LEU A 42 11.80 -6.77 -11.53
CA LEU A 42 11.14 -7.00 -12.81
C LEU A 42 9.62 -7.12 -12.65
N ARG A 43 9.14 -7.93 -11.70
CA ARG A 43 7.69 -8.04 -11.42
C ARG A 43 7.08 -6.72 -10.96
N ALA A 44 7.80 -5.94 -10.15
CA ALA A 44 7.35 -4.62 -9.72
C ALA A 44 7.25 -3.64 -10.91
N LYS A 45 8.22 -3.70 -11.83
CA LYS A 45 8.22 -2.94 -13.07
C LYS A 45 7.06 -3.35 -13.98
N GLU A 46 6.88 -4.64 -14.24
CA GLU A 46 5.77 -5.18 -15.04
C GLU A 46 4.42 -4.78 -14.44
N LYS A 47 4.27 -4.83 -13.11
CA LYS A 47 3.07 -4.36 -12.42
C LYS A 47 2.86 -2.86 -12.63
N ALA A 48 3.91 -2.04 -12.53
CA ALA A 48 3.83 -0.61 -12.77
C ALA A 48 3.51 -0.28 -14.25
N ASP A 49 4.07 -1.04 -15.19
CA ASP A 49 3.84 -0.89 -16.63
C ASP A 49 2.42 -1.32 -17.01
N ALA A 50 1.92 -2.43 -16.47
CA ALA A 50 0.52 -2.85 -16.62
C ALA A 50 -0.46 -1.83 -16.03
N GLN A 51 -0.13 -1.27 -14.86
CA GLN A 51 -0.90 -0.17 -14.26
C GLN A 51 -0.85 1.11 -15.10
N ARG A 52 0.25 1.39 -15.80
CA ARG A 52 0.37 2.53 -16.72
C ARG A 52 -0.41 2.28 -18.02
N ALA A 53 -0.36 1.07 -18.56
CA ALA A 53 -1.07 0.67 -19.78
C ALA A 53 -2.60 0.62 -19.57
N GLY A 54 -3.08 0.21 -18.40
CA GLY A 54 -4.51 0.29 -18.04
C GLY A 54 -5.03 1.74 -18.01
N ARG A 55 -4.20 2.69 -17.56
CA ARG A 55 -4.53 4.14 -17.52
C ARG A 55 -4.56 4.81 -18.89
N GLY A 56 -3.96 4.19 -19.92
CA GLY A 56 -3.97 4.71 -21.29
C GLY A 56 -5.25 4.39 -22.05
N ARG A 57 -6.08 3.46 -21.55
CA ARG A 57 -7.34 3.02 -22.19
C ARG A 57 -8.59 3.26 -21.35
N GLY A 58 -8.46 3.40 -20.02
CA GLY A 58 -9.52 3.87 -19.13
C GLY A 58 -8.96 5.01 -18.28
N GLY A 59 -9.64 6.15 -18.23
CA GLY A 59 -9.20 7.35 -17.55
C GLY A 59 -8.78 7.17 -16.08
N TRP A 60 -8.29 8.24 -15.47
CA TRP A 60 -7.81 8.21 -14.08
C TRP A 60 -8.92 7.94 -13.05
N GLY A 61 -10.20 8.08 -13.45
CA GLY A 61 -11.37 7.96 -12.61
C GLY A 61 -11.56 6.59 -11.97
N LEU A 62 -11.46 5.50 -12.75
CA LEU A 62 -11.67 4.15 -12.20
C LEU A 62 -10.62 3.77 -11.15
N PRO A 63 -9.30 3.91 -11.41
CA PRO A 63 -8.28 3.64 -10.39
C PRO A 63 -8.33 4.59 -9.19
N ALA A 64 -8.97 5.75 -9.27
CA ALA A 64 -9.18 6.64 -8.14
C ALA A 64 -10.43 6.25 -7.32
N ALA A 65 -11.48 5.75 -7.99
CA ALA A 65 -12.66 5.22 -7.32
C ALA A 65 -12.34 3.96 -6.50
N GLU A 66 -11.49 3.07 -7.03
CA GLU A 66 -10.99 1.90 -6.32
C GLU A 66 -10.23 2.29 -5.04
N ASP A 67 -9.41 3.34 -5.08
CA ASP A 67 -8.69 3.85 -3.90
C ASP A 67 -9.65 4.40 -2.84
N VAL A 68 -10.70 5.13 -3.25
CA VAL A 68 -11.76 5.60 -2.34
C VAL A 68 -12.44 4.40 -1.67
N HIS A 69 -12.78 3.37 -2.44
CA HIS A 69 -13.40 2.16 -1.91
C HIS A 69 -12.48 1.45 -0.90
N ALA A 70 -11.19 1.30 -1.23
CA ALA A 70 -10.21 0.69 -0.33
C ALA A 70 -10.01 1.51 0.96
N ALA A 71 -9.99 2.84 0.88
CA ALA A 71 -9.89 3.70 2.06
C ALA A 71 -11.13 3.62 2.95
N ALA A 72 -12.33 3.59 2.35
CA ALA A 72 -13.58 3.42 3.07
C ALA A 72 -13.63 2.06 3.79
N GLY A 73 -13.19 0.99 3.13
CA GLY A 73 -13.09 -0.34 3.74
C GLY A 73 -12.19 -0.37 4.97
N LYS A 74 -11.01 0.28 4.91
CA LYS A 74 -10.09 0.40 6.06
C LYS A 74 -10.72 1.17 7.22
N LEU A 75 -11.44 2.26 6.94
CA LEU A 75 -12.13 3.04 7.98
C LEU A 75 -13.25 2.22 8.63
N LEU A 76 -14.03 1.49 7.83
CA LEU A 76 -15.08 0.60 8.32
C LEU A 76 -14.49 -0.50 9.22
N GLU A 77 -13.39 -1.12 8.81
CA GLU A 77 -12.68 -2.11 9.61
C GLU A 77 -12.18 -1.52 10.95
N ALA A 78 -11.57 -0.33 10.91
CA ALA A 78 -11.13 0.37 12.12
C ALA A 78 -12.31 0.68 13.06
N GLN A 79 -13.47 1.04 12.52
CA GLN A 79 -14.69 1.26 13.30
C GLN A 79 -15.23 -0.05 13.90
N ALA A 80 -15.29 -1.12 13.10
CA ALA A 80 -15.78 -2.43 13.55
C ALA A 80 -14.92 -3.03 14.67
N ARG A 81 -13.59 -2.83 14.61
CA ARG A 81 -12.64 -3.24 15.65
C ARG A 81 -12.59 -2.29 16.85
N GLN A 82 -13.42 -1.25 16.89
CA GLN A 82 -13.39 -0.19 17.91
C GLN A 82 -11.99 0.40 18.11
N ALA A 83 -11.27 0.63 17.01
CA ALA A 83 -9.90 1.15 17.06
C ALA A 83 -9.83 2.51 17.79
N PRO A 84 -8.66 2.87 18.35
CA PRO A 84 -8.46 4.15 19.01
C PRO A 84 -8.92 5.33 18.14
N LEU A 85 -9.47 6.38 18.77
CA LEU A 85 -10.02 7.54 18.07
C LEU A 85 -9.02 8.12 17.05
N GLY A 86 -7.73 8.21 17.40
CA GLY A 86 -6.68 8.69 16.51
C GLY A 86 -6.57 7.89 15.21
N VAL A 87 -6.69 6.57 15.27
CA VAL A 87 -6.65 5.68 14.09
C VAL A 87 -7.87 5.92 13.20
N ARG A 88 -9.06 6.03 13.80
CA ARG A 88 -10.30 6.32 13.06
C ARG A 88 -10.27 7.70 12.41
N MET A 89 -9.76 8.72 13.10
CA MET A 89 -9.60 10.07 12.54
C MET A 89 -8.56 10.12 11.42
N ALA A 90 -7.45 9.37 11.55
CA ALA A 90 -6.48 9.22 10.47
C ALA A 90 -7.11 8.54 9.24
N GLY A 91 -7.90 7.49 9.44
CA GLY A 91 -8.66 6.82 8.37
C GLY A 91 -9.67 7.74 7.69
N ALA A 92 -10.41 8.56 8.46
CA ALA A 92 -11.35 9.53 7.91
C ALA A 92 -10.63 10.61 7.07
N ARG A 93 -9.47 11.12 7.52
CA ARG A 93 -8.65 12.05 6.75
C ARG A 93 -8.12 11.43 5.46
N ALA A 94 -7.62 10.19 5.54
CA ALA A 94 -7.15 9.47 4.36
C ALA A 94 -8.28 9.30 3.33
N LEU A 95 -9.49 8.95 3.77
CA LEU A 95 -10.65 8.85 2.88
C LEU A 95 -10.99 10.20 2.23
N GLN A 96 -10.97 11.30 2.98
CA GLN A 96 -11.20 12.65 2.42
C GLN A 96 -10.16 13.00 1.35
N GLU A 97 -8.89 12.65 1.56
CA GLU A 97 -7.84 12.86 0.56
C GLU A 97 -8.08 12.02 -0.71
N GLU A 98 -8.46 10.75 -0.59
CA GLU A 98 -8.78 9.91 -1.75
C GLU A 98 -9.99 10.45 -2.53
N VAL A 99 -11.04 10.92 -1.84
CA VAL A 99 -12.19 11.56 -2.50
C VAL A 99 -11.73 12.82 -3.26
N GLY A 100 -10.87 13.65 -2.67
CA GLY A 100 -10.30 14.81 -3.35
C GLY A 100 -9.50 14.43 -4.61
N ARG A 101 -8.76 13.32 -4.58
CA ARG A 101 -8.02 12.79 -5.73
C ARG A 101 -8.95 12.23 -6.80
N TYR A 102 -10.03 11.55 -6.41
CA TYR A 102 -11.06 11.09 -7.33
C TYR A 102 -11.71 12.26 -8.08
N VAL A 103 -12.08 13.33 -7.37
CA VAL A 103 -12.63 14.54 -8.03
C VAL A 103 -11.62 15.11 -9.02
N ALA A 104 -10.34 15.22 -8.66
CA ALA A 104 -9.30 15.70 -9.58
C ALA A 104 -9.13 14.78 -10.82
N ALA A 105 -9.23 13.46 -10.63
CA ALA A 105 -9.19 12.49 -11.73
C ALA A 105 -10.41 12.60 -12.64
N ALA A 106 -11.62 12.72 -12.08
CA ALA A 106 -12.85 12.90 -12.84
C ALA A 106 -12.84 14.20 -13.65
N VAL A 107 -12.36 15.31 -13.06
CA VAL A 107 -12.19 16.59 -13.77
C VAL A 107 -11.16 16.45 -14.92
N HIS A 108 -10.05 15.76 -14.67
CA HIS A 108 -9.05 15.48 -15.71
C HIS A 108 -9.66 14.69 -16.87
N ASP A 109 -10.38 13.61 -16.57
CA ASP A 109 -10.99 12.75 -17.59
C ASP A 109 -12.08 13.49 -18.37
N ALA A 110 -12.92 14.29 -17.70
CA ALA A 110 -13.89 15.15 -18.35
C ALA A 110 -13.23 16.16 -19.30
N ARG A 111 -12.13 16.79 -18.88
CA ARG A 111 -11.34 17.70 -19.72
C ARG A 111 -10.69 16.98 -20.90
N ALA A 112 -10.17 15.77 -20.69
CA ALA A 112 -9.56 14.95 -21.74
C ALA A 112 -10.61 14.47 -22.77
N GLY A 113 -11.84 14.24 -22.33
CA GLY A 113 -13.00 13.93 -23.18
C GLY A 113 -13.64 15.13 -23.87
N GLY A 114 -13.07 16.34 -23.73
CA GLY A 114 -13.57 17.56 -24.38
C GLY A 114 -14.62 18.36 -23.58
N GLY A 115 -14.98 17.93 -22.37
CA GLY A 115 -15.95 18.62 -21.51
C GLY A 115 -15.51 20.04 -21.14
N SER A 116 -16.45 20.96 -21.13
CA SER A 116 -16.23 22.39 -20.83
C SER A 116 -16.07 22.65 -19.34
N TRP A 117 -15.42 23.77 -18.98
CA TRP A 117 -15.35 24.20 -17.57
C TRP A 117 -16.71 24.56 -16.98
N ALA A 118 -17.69 24.95 -17.82
CA ALA A 118 -19.05 25.23 -17.38
C ALA A 118 -19.78 23.95 -16.93
N GLU A 119 -19.69 22.87 -17.72
CA GLU A 119 -20.26 21.57 -17.35
C GLU A 119 -19.60 21.00 -16.08
N ILE A 120 -18.27 21.11 -15.99
CA ILE A 120 -17.52 20.67 -14.81
C ILE A 120 -17.89 21.49 -13.57
N GLY A 121 -18.03 22.81 -13.71
CA GLY A 121 -18.47 23.70 -12.63
C GLY A 121 -19.88 23.34 -12.15
N ALA A 122 -20.83 23.19 -13.08
CA ALA A 122 -22.20 22.81 -12.78
C ALA A 122 -22.28 21.46 -12.04
N ALA A 123 -21.52 20.45 -12.48
CA ALA A 123 -21.47 19.15 -11.81
C ALA A 123 -20.90 19.21 -10.38
N LEU A 124 -20.05 20.19 -10.09
CA LEU A 124 -19.43 20.39 -8.77
C LEU A 124 -20.15 21.45 -7.92
N GLY A 125 -21.21 22.07 -8.44
CA GLY A 125 -21.93 23.15 -7.77
C GLY A 125 -21.09 24.42 -7.59
N ILE A 126 -20.11 24.68 -8.47
CA ILE A 126 -19.26 25.86 -8.40
C ILE A 126 -19.18 26.59 -9.75
N GLU A 127 -18.76 27.85 -9.70
CA GLU A 127 -18.55 28.64 -10.92
C GLU A 127 -17.40 28.06 -11.78
N ALA A 128 -17.57 28.11 -13.10
CA ALA A 128 -16.60 27.58 -14.08
C ALA A 128 -15.19 28.15 -13.89
N ASP A 129 -15.09 29.44 -13.57
CA ASP A 129 -13.83 30.13 -13.40
C ASP A 129 -13.10 29.68 -12.12
N SER A 130 -13.88 29.38 -11.07
CA SER A 130 -13.38 28.78 -9.83
C SER A 130 -12.93 27.33 -10.06
N ALA A 131 -13.63 26.56 -10.90
CA ALA A 131 -13.20 25.23 -11.30
C ALA A 131 -11.86 25.26 -12.06
N ARG A 132 -11.74 26.16 -13.03
CA ARG A 132 -10.51 26.34 -13.81
C ARG A 132 -9.31 26.69 -12.93
N ARG A 133 -9.47 27.63 -11.98
CA ARG A 133 -8.41 28.00 -11.03
C ARG A 133 -8.00 26.84 -10.12
N ARG A 134 -8.97 26.05 -9.65
CA ARG A 134 -8.75 24.96 -8.69
C ARG A 134 -8.07 23.74 -9.33
N TRP A 135 -8.43 23.39 -10.56
CA TRP A 135 -7.94 22.19 -11.26
C TRP A 135 -7.06 22.52 -12.48
N ALA A 136 -6.23 23.56 -12.37
CA ALA A 136 -5.25 23.88 -13.40
C ALA A 136 -4.44 22.61 -13.79
N PRO A 137 -4.28 22.31 -15.10
CA PRO A 137 -3.78 21.01 -15.58
C PRO A 137 -2.45 20.58 -14.94
N GLN A 138 -1.54 21.52 -14.69
CA GLN A 138 -0.24 21.25 -14.06
C GLN A 138 -0.37 20.78 -12.59
N ARG A 139 -1.34 21.31 -11.84
CA ARG A 139 -1.61 20.88 -10.45
C ARG A 139 -2.19 19.47 -10.42
N VAL A 140 -3.12 19.18 -11.33
CA VAL A 140 -3.77 17.87 -11.43
C VAL A 140 -2.77 16.80 -11.87
N SER A 141 -1.96 17.07 -12.89
CA SER A 141 -0.89 16.16 -13.33
C SER A 141 0.18 15.93 -12.24
N ARG A 142 0.53 16.94 -11.45
CA ARG A 142 1.44 16.77 -10.30
C ARG A 142 0.82 15.91 -9.20
N GLN A 143 -0.45 16.13 -8.88
CA GLN A 143 -1.18 15.40 -7.85
C GLN A 143 -1.39 13.92 -8.25
N LEU A 144 -1.68 13.66 -9.52
CA LEU A 144 -1.79 12.30 -10.06
C LEU A 144 -0.42 11.63 -10.28
N GLY A 145 0.62 12.41 -10.59
CA GLY A 145 2.00 11.93 -10.74
C GLY A 145 2.64 11.45 -9.43
N LEU A 146 2.24 11.99 -8.28
CA LEU A 146 2.71 11.55 -6.96
C LEU A 146 2.18 10.16 -6.56
N ARG A 147 0.99 9.75 -7.05
CA ARG A 147 0.47 8.37 -6.86
C ARG A 147 1.40 7.30 -7.44
N SER A 148 2.04 7.58 -8.57
CA SER A 148 3.03 6.68 -9.20
C SER A 148 4.18 6.31 -8.24
N ARG A 149 4.53 7.22 -7.32
CA ARG A 149 5.62 7.04 -6.36
C ARG A 149 5.16 6.51 -5.00
N GLN A 150 3.91 6.71 -4.61
CA GLN A 150 3.40 6.27 -3.30
C GLN A 150 2.79 4.85 -3.31
N GLY A 151 2.31 4.36 -4.46
CA GLY A 151 1.84 2.98 -4.61
C GLY A 151 2.92 1.90 -4.41
N VAL A 152 4.21 2.29 -4.38
CA VAL A 152 5.35 1.41 -4.07
C VAL A 152 5.82 1.51 -2.61
N ALA A 153 5.37 2.48 -1.83
CA ALA A 153 5.83 2.71 -0.46
C ALA A 153 4.83 2.24 0.63
N GLY A 154 3.61 1.88 0.25
CA GLY A 154 2.49 1.70 1.18
C GLY A 154 2.16 0.27 1.60
N VAL A 155 3.14 -0.61 1.79
CA VAL A 155 2.96 -1.86 2.57
C VAL A 155 4.26 -2.18 3.32
N ALA A 156 4.63 -1.31 4.27
CA ALA A 156 5.42 -1.78 5.41
C ALA A 156 4.43 -2.43 6.39
N VAL A 157 4.07 -3.69 6.10
CA VAL A 157 3.54 -4.57 7.14
C VAL A 157 4.68 -4.73 8.13
N CYS A 158 4.57 -4.06 9.28
CA CYS A 158 5.30 -4.45 10.46
C CYS A 158 4.76 -5.81 10.90
N ASP A 159 5.30 -6.85 10.26
CA ASP A 159 5.37 -8.23 10.75
C ASP A 159 6.35 -8.25 11.92
N GLN A 160 6.06 -7.49 12.97
CA GLN A 160 6.82 -7.55 14.22
C GLN A 160 6.17 -8.65 15.05
N GLY A 161 6.76 -9.84 14.94
CA GLY A 161 6.31 -11.04 15.60
C GLY A 161 6.20 -10.87 17.11
N CYS A 162 5.02 -11.16 17.63
CA CYS A 162 4.84 -11.53 19.03
C CYS A 162 5.13 -13.04 19.12
N GLY A 163 6.40 -13.39 19.29
CA GLY A 163 6.82 -14.71 19.74
C GLY A 163 6.82 -14.78 21.27
N PRO A 164 6.50 -15.93 21.89
CA PRO A 164 6.28 -16.05 23.32
C PRO A 164 7.62 -16.11 24.07
N ALA A 165 7.94 -15.08 24.85
CA ALA A 165 8.82 -15.22 26.01
C ALA A 165 7.89 -15.61 27.17
N GLY A 166 7.98 -16.81 27.74
CA GLY A 166 9.18 -17.34 28.37
C GLY A 166 8.94 -17.23 29.87
N GLY A 167 8.64 -18.38 30.49
CA GLY A 167 8.20 -18.47 31.89
C GLY A 167 9.16 -17.81 32.87
N PHE A 168 8.57 -17.06 33.81
CA PHE A 168 9.18 -16.80 35.11
C PHE A 168 8.41 -17.62 36.14
N THR A 169 9.01 -18.74 36.55
CA THR A 169 8.66 -19.47 37.76
C THR A 169 9.57 -19.01 38.90
N GLY A 170 8.99 -18.89 40.10
CA GLY A 170 9.68 -18.70 41.37
C GLY A 170 9.71 -17.24 41.83
N GLY A 171 9.27 -16.87 43.03
CA GLY A 171 8.82 -17.65 44.17
C GLY A 171 8.92 -16.80 45.43
N ALA A 172 8.10 -17.18 46.42
CA ALA A 172 8.18 -16.84 47.84
C ALA A 172 7.84 -15.39 48.29
N ALA A 173 6.94 -15.38 49.28
CA ALA A 173 6.35 -14.23 49.96
C ALA A 173 7.13 -13.93 51.28
N PRO A 174 6.54 -13.27 52.29
CA PRO A 174 7.04 -12.03 52.91
C PRO A 174 7.74 -12.26 54.26
N ASP A 175 8.47 -11.27 54.77
CA ASP A 175 8.34 -10.77 56.16
C ASP A 175 9.45 -9.77 56.54
N GLY A 176 9.05 -8.79 57.36
CA GLY A 176 9.88 -8.24 58.43
C GLY A 176 10.59 -6.91 58.17
N GLY A 177 10.18 -5.86 58.90
CA GLY A 177 11.10 -4.77 59.24
C GLY A 177 10.46 -3.40 59.42
N ALA A 178 9.78 -3.19 60.55
CA ALA A 178 9.36 -1.88 61.03
C ALA A 178 10.52 -1.10 61.68
N HIS A 179 10.36 0.23 61.67
CA HIS A 179 10.82 1.23 62.65
C HIS A 179 12.32 1.60 62.84
N ARG A 180 12.61 2.86 62.43
CA ARG A 180 12.98 4.07 63.21
C ARG A 180 14.29 4.14 64.01
N VAL A 181 15.13 5.11 63.62
CA VAL A 181 15.86 6.16 64.39
C VAL A 181 16.47 7.10 63.32
N ASP A 182 16.45 8.43 63.35
CA ASP A 182 16.17 9.46 64.36
C ASP A 182 15.21 10.54 63.80
#